data_AF-A0A645GD28-F1
#
_entry.id   AF-A0A645GD28-F1
#
_cell.length_a   1.000
_cell.length_b   1.000
_cell.length_c   1.000
_cell.angle_alpha   90.00
_cell.angle_beta   90.00
_cell.angle_gamma   90.00
#
_symmetry.space_group_name_H-M   'P 1'
#
loop_
_entity.id
_entity.type
_entity.pdbx_description
1 polymer ?
#
loop_
_entity_poly.entity_id
_entity_poly.type
_entity_poly.pdbx_seq_one_letter_code
_entity_poly.pdbx_strand_id
1 'polypeptide(L)'
;MITTLFTALINILFNGLFIPLLGIWGAALSTMISYLFLGTFRMLHSRKYFRFYIDFRAVFFSILLLFVQCAAVSADVWPVPVSLFCFGLMLLVNAGSARALAVLIRDTAKKLSKGNEVKK
;
A
#
# COMPACT_ATOMS: atom_id res chain seq x y z
N MET A 1 -6.51 17.77 0.80
CA MET A 1 -6.75 18.13 -0.61
C MET A 1 -5.48 18.61 -1.29
N ILE A 2 -4.77 19.59 -0.73
CA ILE A 2 -3.51 20.13 -1.31
C ILE A 2 -2.44 19.06 -1.56
N THR A 3 -2.24 18.11 -0.64
CA THR A 3 -1.25 17.02 -0.81
C THR A 3 -1.58 16.07 -1.97
N THR A 4 -2.87 15.83 -2.23
CA THR A 4 -3.33 15.04 -3.38
C THR A 4 -3.03 15.76 -4.68
N LEU A 5 -3.31 17.07 -4.74
CA LEU A 5 -3.08 17.89 -5.94
C LEU A 5 -1.58 17.96 -6.27
N PHE A 6 -0.74 18.19 -5.27
CA PHE A 6 0.71 18.20 -5.42
C PHE A 6 1.24 16.84 -5.92
N THR A 7 0.71 15.74 -5.39
CA THR A 7 1.08 14.40 -5.85
C THR A 7 0.66 14.15 -7.29
N ALA A 8 -0.55 14.56 -7.67
CA ALA A 8 -1.04 14.40 -9.04
C ALA A 8 -0.16 15.15 -10.04
N LEU A 9 0.30 16.35 -9.68
CA LEU A 9 1.26 17.12 -10.50
C LEU A 9 2.60 16.38 -10.64
N ILE A 10 3.16 15.85 -9.55
CA ILE A 10 4.39 15.04 -9.61
C ILE A 10 4.21 13.83 -10.53
N ASN A 11 3.08 13.13 -10.43
CA ASN A 11 2.80 11.93 -11.21
C ASN A 11 2.75 12.23 -12.72
N ILE A 12 2.08 13.33 -13.11
CA ILE A 12 2.02 13.76 -14.51
C ILE A 12 3.40 14.18 -15.00
N LEU A 13 4.15 14.95 -14.20
CA LEU A 13 5.48 15.43 -14.56
C LEU A 13 6.47 14.27 -14.77
N PHE A 14 6.49 13.32 -13.85
CA PHE A 14 7.37 12.16 -13.90
C PHE A 14 6.93 11.15 -14.98
N ASN A 15 5.63 11.01 -15.23
CA ASN A 15 5.17 10.23 -16.38
C ASN A 15 5.67 10.85 -17.69
N GLY A 16 5.54 12.17 -17.85
CA GLY A 16 6.04 12.88 -19.03
C GLY A 16 7.55 12.73 -19.25
N LEU A 17 8.35 12.62 -18.18
CA LEU A 17 9.79 12.43 -18.26
C LEU A 17 10.20 10.96 -18.43
N PHE A 18 9.58 10.03 -17.72
CA PHE A 18 10.03 8.62 -17.67
C PHE A 18 9.42 7.75 -18.76
N ILE A 19 8.22 8.05 -19.26
CA ILE A 19 7.63 7.31 -20.39
C ILE A 19 8.53 7.34 -21.63
N PRO A 20 9.08 8.48 -22.08
CA PRO A 20 9.96 8.49 -23.25
C PRO A 20 11.31 7.78 -23.01
N LEU A 21 11.78 7.68 -21.76
CA LEU A 21 13.07 7.05 -21.43
C LEU A 21 12.95 5.53 -21.20
N LEU A 22 11.88 5.08 -20.55
CA LEU A 22 11.73 3.72 -20.01
C LEU A 22 10.43 3.03 -20.49
N GLY A 23 9.64 3.68 -21.34
CA GLY A 23 8.35 3.17 -21.81
C GLY A 23 7.38 2.92 -20.65
N ILE A 24 6.74 1.74 -20.65
CA ILE A 24 5.73 1.38 -19.66
C ILE A 24 6.30 1.25 -18.24
N TRP A 25 7.57 0.88 -18.13
CA TRP A 25 8.30 0.83 -16.85
C TRP A 25 8.45 2.22 -16.24
N GLY A 26 8.62 3.24 -17.09
CA GLY A 26 8.66 4.63 -16.66
C GLY A 26 7.36 5.08 -15.99
N ALA A 27 6.21 4.66 -16.54
CA ALA A 27 4.91 4.96 -15.97
C ALA A 27 4.70 4.28 -14.60
N ALA A 28 5.13 3.03 -14.47
CA ALA A 28 5.08 2.29 -13.21
C ALA A 28 5.96 2.95 -12.14
N LEU A 29 7.19 3.34 -12.47
CA LEU A 29 8.12 4.00 -11.57
C LEU A 29 7.63 5.38 -11.13
N SER A 30 7.11 6.19 -12.06
CA SER A 30 6.52 7.50 -11.76
C SER A 30 5.37 7.37 -10.74
N THR A 31 4.51 6.37 -10.96
CA THR A 31 3.37 6.09 -10.09
C THR A 31 3.82 5.66 -8.70
N MET A 32 4.80 4.75 -8.62
CA MET A 32 5.39 4.31 -7.36
C MET A 32 5.93 5.50 -6.55
N ILE A 33 6.74 6.36 -7.18
CA ILE A 33 7.36 7.50 -6.51
C ILE A 33 6.31 8.48 -6.00
N SER A 34 5.32 8.80 -6.84
CA SER A 34 4.22 9.70 -6.48
C SER A 34 3.45 9.21 -5.25
N TYR A 35 3.10 7.91 -5.22
CA TYR A 35 2.41 7.33 -4.07
C TYR A 35 3.28 7.25 -2.81
N LEU A 36 4.60 7.10 -2.95
CA LEU A 36 5.56 7.16 -1.84
C LEU A 36 5.54 8.55 -1.18
N PHE A 37 5.59 9.62 -1.99
CA PHE A 37 5.44 11.00 -1.48
C PHE A 37 4.08 11.22 -0.83
N LEU A 38 2.99 10.80 -1.48
CA LEU A 38 1.64 10.97 -0.93
C LEU A 38 1.46 10.25 0.41
N GLY A 39 1.96 9.01 0.50
CA GLY A 39 1.90 8.18 1.70
C GLY A 39 2.66 8.80 2.86
N THR A 40 3.90 9.23 2.62
CA THR A 40 4.73 9.90 3.64
C THR A 40 4.10 11.19 4.15
N PHE A 41 3.63 12.07 3.26
CA PHE A 41 2.93 13.30 3.67
C PHE A 41 1.66 13.00 4.46
N ARG A 42 0.84 12.04 4.01
CA ARG A 42 -0.38 11.65 4.73
C ARG A 42 -0.10 11.06 6.09
N MET A 43 0.94 10.24 6.20
CA MET A 43 1.33 9.64 7.46
C MET A 43 1.78 10.69 8.47
N LEU A 44 2.61 11.64 8.07
CA LEU A 44 3.04 12.75 8.93
C LEU A 44 1.85 13.60 9.40
N HIS A 45 0.93 13.92 8.48
CA HIS A 45 -0.25 14.71 8.81
C HIS A 45 -1.22 13.93 9.72
N SER A 46 -1.44 12.65 9.44
CA SER A 46 -2.38 11.81 10.17
C SER A 46 -1.87 11.48 11.58
N ARG A 47 -0.54 11.44 11.80
CA ARG A 47 0.09 11.25 13.12
C ARG A 47 -0.26 12.38 14.12
N LYS A 48 -0.67 13.55 13.62
CA LYS A 48 -1.17 14.67 14.43
C LYS A 48 -2.54 14.38 15.07
N TYR A 49 -3.35 13.52 14.46
CA TYR A 49 -4.74 13.25 14.87
C TYR A 49 -4.93 11.88 15.50
N PHE A 50 -4.19 10.86 15.04
CA PHE A 50 -4.20 9.53 15.62
C PHE A 50 -2.77 9.08 15.89
N ARG A 51 -2.46 8.65 17.12
CA ARG A 51 -1.19 8.00 17.44
C ARG A 51 -1.26 6.52 17.04
N PHE A 52 -1.11 6.25 15.76
CA PHE A 52 -0.85 4.89 15.26
C PHE A 52 0.66 4.65 15.21
N TYR A 53 1.08 3.46 15.66
CA TYR A 53 2.46 3.00 15.53
C TYR A 53 2.61 2.33 14.16
N ILE A 54 3.37 2.96 13.27
CA ILE A 54 3.71 2.37 11.97
C ILE A 54 5.09 1.75 12.10
N ASP A 55 5.16 0.46 11.82
CA ASP A 55 6.43 -0.23 11.70
C ASP A 55 7.05 0.10 10.34
N PHE A 56 7.91 1.13 10.35
CA PHE A 56 8.65 1.56 9.17
C PHE A 56 9.54 0.46 8.59
N ARG A 57 9.98 -0.52 9.40
CA ARG A 57 10.76 -1.66 8.90
C ARG A 57 9.86 -2.55 8.06
N ALA A 58 8.66 -2.88 8.55
CA ALA A 58 7.68 -3.67 7.81
C ALA A 58 7.25 -2.98 6.49
N VAL A 59 7.06 -1.66 6.51
CA VAL A 59 6.76 -0.87 5.30
C VAL A 59 7.92 -0.94 4.30
N PHE A 60 9.15 -0.73 4.75
CA PHE A 60 10.33 -0.78 3.89
C PHE A 60 10.51 -2.16 3.24
N PHE A 61 10.41 -3.24 4.04
CA PHE A 61 10.45 -4.60 3.51
C PHE A 61 9.32 -4.89 2.53
N SER A 62 8.11 -4.37 2.79
CA SER A 62 6.98 -4.53 1.87
C SER A 62 7.22 -3.85 0.52
N ILE A 63 7.80 -2.64 0.52
CA ILE A 63 8.16 -1.93 -0.72
C ILE A 63 9.25 -2.71 -1.48
N LEU A 64 10.28 -3.21 -0.79
CA LEU A 64 11.33 -4.02 -1.39
C LEU A 64 10.76 -5.30 -2.02
N LEU A 65 9.88 -5.99 -1.30
CA LEU A 65 9.25 -7.23 -1.76
C LEU A 65 8.37 -6.99 -2.99
N LEU A 66 7.62 -5.89 -3.00
CA LEU A 66 6.82 -5.48 -4.16
C LEU A 66 7.70 -5.18 -5.39
N PHE A 67 8.86 -4.56 -5.18
CA PHE A 67 9.81 -4.27 -6.26
C PHE A 67 10.38 -5.55 -6.88
N VAL A 68 10.77 -6.51 -6.03
CA VAL A 68 11.24 -7.84 -6.46
C VAL A 68 10.14 -8.61 -7.19
N GLN A 69 8.91 -8.58 -6.66
CA GLN A 69 7.76 -9.22 -7.32
C GLN A 69 7.53 -8.62 -8.71
N CYS A 70 7.54 -7.28 -8.80
CA CYS A 70 7.35 -6.60 -10.07
C CYS A 70 8.43 -7.04 -11.06
N ALA A 71 9.71 -6.97 -10.70
CA ALA A 71 10.82 -7.41 -11.55
C ALA A 71 10.72 -8.89 -11.97
N ALA A 72 10.39 -9.79 -11.04
CA ALA A 72 10.29 -11.23 -11.31
C ALA A 72 9.12 -11.58 -12.25
N VAL A 73 7.96 -10.93 -12.07
CA VAL A 73 6.81 -11.06 -12.97
C VAL A 73 7.13 -10.48 -14.35
N SER A 74 7.91 -9.40 -14.41
CA SER A 74 8.33 -8.75 -15.66
C SER A 74 9.27 -9.63 -16.50
N ALA A 75 10.07 -10.46 -15.84
CA ALA A 75 10.99 -11.40 -16.47
C ALA A 75 10.30 -12.71 -16.91
N ASP A 76 8.97 -12.79 -16.83
CA ASP A 76 8.14 -13.95 -17.17
C ASP A 76 8.51 -15.24 -16.39
N VAL A 77 9.12 -15.07 -15.22
CA VAL A 77 9.47 -16.20 -14.33
C VAL A 77 8.22 -16.62 -13.58
N TRP A 78 7.45 -17.55 -14.15
CA TRP A 78 6.30 -18.22 -13.52
C TRP A 78 5.45 -17.23 -12.69
N PRO A 79 4.79 -16.26 -13.35
CA PRO A 79 4.27 -15.05 -12.69
C PRO A 79 3.19 -15.33 -11.63
N VAL A 80 2.43 -16.40 -11.79
CA VAL A 80 1.36 -16.80 -10.86
C VAL A 80 1.92 -17.30 -9.51
N PRO A 81 2.79 -18.33 -9.45
CA PRO A 81 3.34 -18.80 -8.18
C PRO A 81 4.25 -17.77 -7.51
N VAL A 82 5.02 -16.99 -8.27
CA VAL A 82 5.82 -15.89 -7.69
C VAL A 82 4.93 -14.88 -7.00
N SER A 83 3.81 -14.48 -7.63
CA SER A 83 2.88 -13.54 -7.02
C SER A 83 2.20 -14.10 -5.77
N LEU A 84 1.82 -15.39 -5.78
CA LEU A 84 1.24 -16.06 -4.61
C LEU A 84 2.23 -16.13 -3.44
N PHE A 85 3.49 -16.44 -3.73
CA PHE A 85 4.56 -16.50 -2.75
C PHE A 85 4.85 -15.12 -2.13
N CYS A 86 5.01 -14.09 -2.97
CA CYS A 86 5.24 -12.72 -2.53
C CYS A 86 4.06 -12.19 -1.69
N PHE A 87 2.82 -12.50 -2.08
CA PHE A 87 1.63 -12.15 -1.31
C PHE A 87 1.64 -12.82 0.07
N GLY A 88 1.98 -14.11 0.14
CA GLY A 88 2.14 -14.83 1.41
C GLY A 88 3.19 -14.18 2.32
N LEU A 89 4.37 -13.84 1.78
CA LEU A 89 5.41 -13.14 2.53
C LEU A 89 4.96 -11.76 3.02
N MET A 90 4.23 -10.99 2.20
CA MET A 90 3.67 -9.70 2.61
C MET A 90 2.73 -9.84 3.81
N LEU A 91 1.89 -10.87 3.83
CA LEU A 91 1.01 -11.16 4.97
C LEU A 91 1.80 -11.50 6.23
N LEU A 92 2.91 -12.22 6.11
CA LEU A 92 3.77 -12.55 7.24
C LEU A 92 4.48 -11.30 7.79
N VAL A 93 5.05 -10.47 6.91
CA VAL A 93 5.70 -9.19 7.29
C VAL A 93 4.71 -8.26 7.98
N ASN A 94 3.46 -8.23 7.54
CA ASN A 94 2.41 -7.37 8.08
C ASN A 94 1.45 -8.11 9.04
N ALA A 95 1.82 -9.28 9.56
CA ALA A 95 0.91 -10.14 10.34
C ALA A 95 0.40 -9.47 11.61
N GLY A 96 1.20 -8.59 12.24
CA GLY A 96 0.78 -7.80 13.40
C GLY A 96 -0.36 -6.84 13.05
N SER A 97 -0.22 -6.09 11.96
CA SER A 97 -1.25 -5.17 11.46
C SER A 97 -2.49 -5.92 10.97
N ALA A 98 -2.32 -7.05 10.28
CA ALA A 98 -3.41 -7.88 9.80
C ALA A 98 -4.25 -8.46 10.95
N ARG A 99 -3.61 -8.93 12.03
CA ARG A 99 -4.31 -9.42 13.23
C ARG A 99 -5.10 -8.30 13.90
N ALA A 100 -4.51 -7.11 14.06
CA ALA A 100 -5.21 -5.96 14.63
C ALA A 100 -6.46 -5.60 13.81
N LEU A 101 -6.35 -5.61 12.48
CA LEU A 101 -7.49 -5.38 11.58
C LEU A 101 -8.57 -6.46 11.74
N ALA A 102 -8.18 -7.73 11.80
CA ALA A 102 -9.11 -8.85 11.97
C ALA A 102 -9.90 -8.76 13.29
N VAL A 103 -9.24 -8.35 14.38
CA VAL A 103 -9.91 -8.10 15.67
C VAL A 103 -10.92 -6.96 15.57
N LEU A 104 -10.54 -5.83 14.96
CA LEU A 104 -11.45 -4.69 14.78
C LEU A 104 -12.66 -5.02 13.90
N ILE A 105 -12.46 -5.78 12.83
CA ILE A 105 -13.56 -6.25 11.96
C ILE A 105 -14.48 -7.16 12.76
N ARG A 106 -13.93 -8.10 13.53
CA ARG A 106 -14.71 -9.01 14.37
C ARG A 106 -15.53 -8.26 15.42
N ASP A 107 -14.94 -7.25 16.06
CA ASP A 107 -15.62 -6.44 17.07
C ASP A 107 -16.72 -5.56 16.45
N THR A 108 -16.48 -5.00 15.27
CA THR A 108 -17.49 -4.23 14.53
C THR A 108 -18.65 -5.11 14.07
N ALA A 109 -18.35 -6.30 13.55
CA ALA A 109 -19.36 -7.28 13.15
C ALA A 109 -20.23 -7.73 14.33
N LYS A 110 -19.64 -7.95 15.51
CA LYS A 110 -20.39 -8.25 16.75
C LYS A 110 -21.28 -7.09 17.21
N LYS A 111 -20.80 -5.84 17.11
CA LYS A 111 -21.61 -4.66 17.45
C LYS A 111 -22.80 -4.48 16.50
N LEU A 112 -22.60 -4.72 15.20
CA LEU A 112 -23.67 -4.69 14.19
C LEU A 112 -24.70 -5.79 14.43
N SER A 113 -24.29 -7.01 14.81
CA SER A 113 -25.25 -8.08 15.10
C SER A 113 -26.11 -7.78 16.33
N LYS A 114 -25.53 -7.26 17.42
CA LYS A 114 -26.27 -6.88 18.63
C LYS A 114 -27.15 -5.64 18.44
N GLY A 115 -26.72 -4.66 17.65
CA GLY A 115 -27.52 -3.47 17.33
C GLY A 115 -28.80 -3.79 16.54
N ASN A 116 -28.80 -4.88 15.78
CA ASN A 116 -29.99 -5.38 15.07
C ASN A 116 -30.98 -6.12 15.97
N GLU A 117 -30.56 -6.67 17.12
CA GLU A 117 -31.46 -7.33 18.06
C GLU A 117 -32.23 -6.34 18.95
N VAL A 118 -31.69 -5.15 19.20
CA VAL A 118 -32.36 -4.10 20.01
C VAL A 118 -33.42 -3.33 19.21
N LYS A 119 -33.46 -3.48 17.89
CA LYS A 119 -34.42 -2.82 16.99
C LYS A 119 -35.63 -3.69 16.59
N LYS A 120 -35.71 -4.93 17.07
CA LYS A 120 -36.88 -5.80 16.93
C LYS A 120 -37.71 -5.77 18.20
#